data_AF-G0QSX0-F1
#
_entry.id   AF-G0QSX0-F1
#
_cell.length_a   1.000
_cell.length_b   1.000
_cell.length_c   1.000
_cell.angle_alpha   90.00
_cell.angle_beta   90.00
_cell.angle_gamma   90.00
#
_symmetry.space_group_name_H-M   'P 1'
#
loop_
_entity.id
_entity.type
_entity.pdbx_description
1 polymer ?
#
loop_
_entity_poly.entity_id
_entity_poly.type
_entity_poly.pdbx_seq_one_letter_code
_entity_poly.pdbx_strand_id
1 'polypeptide(L)'
;MESQSLETCFKAFTSGKAEMDGKTFAKVTKDCHLQDKKLTSTDVDLIFAKVKTSSAVRTITFKQFESGLSQIAAKKGVSVEDVIKNITSAGGPQFQGTKADYVKFHDDKSQYTGVYANGGPTNVDKDKISDISQTCNRQAADVRGTLKK
;
A
#
# COMPACT_ATOMS: atom_id res chain seq x y z
N MET A 1 9.63 -27.76 0.83
CA MET A 1 9.77 -26.29 0.69
C MET A 1 10.47 -26.06 -0.62
N GLU A 2 9.76 -25.60 -1.64
CA GLU A 2 10.37 -25.23 -2.92
C GLU A 2 11.26 -24.02 -2.68
N SER A 3 12.58 -24.20 -2.86
CA SER A 3 13.54 -23.11 -2.80
C SER A 3 13.26 -22.17 -3.98
N GLN A 4 12.60 -21.05 -3.73
CA GLN A 4 12.36 -20.04 -4.76
C GLN A 4 13.70 -19.47 -5.25
N SER A 5 13.82 -19.21 -6.56
CA SER A 5 15.04 -18.63 -7.11
C SER A 5 15.19 -17.16 -6.67
N LEU A 6 16.43 -16.71 -6.54
CA LEU A 6 16.74 -15.32 -6.17
C LEU A 6 16.09 -14.31 -7.14
N GLU A 7 16.05 -14.65 -8.42
CA GLU A 7 15.40 -13.83 -9.45
C GLU A 7 13.87 -13.74 -9.26
N THR A 8 13.24 -14.83 -8.79
CA THR A 8 11.81 -14.82 -8.47
C THR A 8 11.53 -13.89 -7.29
N CYS A 9 12.36 -13.95 -6.25
CA CYS A 9 12.27 -13.02 -5.12
C CYS A 9 12.49 -11.57 -5.57
N PHE A 10 13.49 -11.31 -6.42
CA PHE A 10 13.73 -9.98 -6.98
C PHE A 10 12.47 -9.44 -7.67
N LYS A 11 11.85 -10.23 -8.55
CA LYS A 11 10.60 -9.86 -9.24
C LYS A 11 9.43 -9.67 -8.27
N ALA A 12 9.35 -10.47 -7.20
CA ALA A 12 8.31 -10.32 -6.17
C ALA A 12 8.42 -8.95 -5.46
N PHE A 13 9.63 -8.52 -5.11
CA PHE A 13 9.86 -7.21 -4.49
C PHE A 13 9.65 -6.04 -5.44
N THR A 14 9.99 -6.19 -6.73
CA THR A 14 9.84 -5.12 -7.74
C THR A 14 8.46 -5.08 -8.40
N SER A 15 7.52 -5.94 -7.99
CA SER A 15 6.21 -6.11 -8.65
C SER A 15 6.34 -6.43 -10.15
N GLY A 16 7.31 -7.29 -10.49
CA GLY A 16 7.56 -7.75 -11.86
C GLY A 16 8.44 -6.84 -12.72
N LYS A 17 8.95 -5.73 -12.18
CA LYS A 17 9.85 -4.82 -12.92
C LYS A 17 11.26 -5.40 -13.06
N ALA A 18 11.94 -5.07 -14.15
CA ALA A 18 13.31 -5.49 -14.43
C ALA A 18 14.37 -4.80 -13.55
N GLU A 19 13.99 -3.69 -12.90
CA GLU A 19 14.88 -2.87 -12.09
C GLU A 19 14.30 -2.62 -10.69
N MET A 20 15.18 -2.39 -9.72
CA MET A 20 14.85 -2.16 -8.33
C MET A 20 15.31 -0.77 -7.88
N ASP A 21 14.45 -0.01 -7.22
CA ASP A 21 14.82 1.28 -6.62
C ASP A 21 15.41 1.12 -5.21
N GLY A 22 16.06 2.18 -4.71
CA GLY A 22 16.73 2.14 -3.40
C GLY A 22 15.76 1.83 -2.24
N LYS A 23 14.52 2.32 -2.32
CA LYS A 23 13.48 2.04 -1.33
C LYS A 23 13.13 0.56 -1.28
N THR A 24 12.97 -0.08 -2.44
CA THR A 24 12.69 -1.52 -2.51
C THR A 24 13.89 -2.33 -2.05
N PHE A 25 15.11 -1.92 -2.40
CA PHE A 25 16.33 -2.58 -1.91
C PHE A 25 16.45 -2.52 -0.38
N ALA A 26 16.20 -1.36 0.22
CA ALA A 26 16.14 -1.22 1.67
C ALA A 26 15.04 -2.10 2.28
N LYS A 27 13.88 -2.20 1.62
CA LYS A 27 12.79 -3.09 2.04
C LYS A 27 13.18 -4.57 2.01
N VAL A 28 13.90 -5.04 0.98
CA VAL A 28 14.43 -6.42 0.93
C VAL A 28 15.26 -6.71 2.18
N THR A 29 16.21 -5.85 2.51
CA THR A 29 17.08 -6.07 3.67
C THR A 29 16.34 -6.03 5.00
N LYS A 30 15.23 -5.29 5.08
CA LYS A 30 14.39 -5.20 6.28
C LYS A 30 13.48 -6.41 6.44
N ASP A 31 12.72 -6.74 5.39
CA ASP A 31 11.74 -7.83 5.38
C ASP A 31 12.42 -9.21 5.47
N CYS A 32 13.65 -9.33 4.98
CA CYS A 32 14.46 -10.56 5.09
C CYS A 32 15.32 -10.60 6.37
N HIS A 33 15.09 -9.69 7.32
CA HIS A 33 15.81 -9.60 8.60
C HIS A 33 17.34 -9.56 8.47
N LEU A 34 17.85 -8.89 7.42
CA LEU A 34 19.28 -8.75 7.18
C LEU A 34 19.89 -7.58 7.97
N GLN A 35 19.10 -6.54 8.26
CA GLN A 35 19.56 -5.39 9.04
C GLN A 35 19.74 -5.74 10.51
N ASP A 36 20.86 -5.28 11.08
CA ASP A 36 21.20 -5.43 12.50
C ASP A 36 22.13 -4.27 12.94
N LYS A 37 22.81 -4.40 14.09
CA LYS A 37 23.75 -3.37 14.57
C LYS A 37 25.00 -3.22 13.68
N LYS A 38 25.36 -4.23 12.89
CA LYS A 38 26.52 -4.24 11.97
C LYS A 38 26.14 -3.76 10.57
N LEU A 39 24.91 -4.05 10.14
CA LEU A 39 24.33 -3.60 8.87
C LEU A 39 23.16 -2.65 9.16
N THR A 40 23.46 -1.36 9.28
CA THR A 40 22.45 -0.33 9.55
C THR A 40 21.72 0.07 8.27
N SER A 41 20.56 0.74 8.38
CA SER A 41 19.85 1.26 7.20
C SER A 41 20.72 2.23 6.38
N THR A 42 21.56 3.03 7.05
CA THR A 42 22.54 3.91 6.39
C THR A 42 23.60 3.11 5.61
N ASP A 43 24.09 1.99 6.17
CA ASP A 43 25.02 1.12 5.43
C ASP A 43 24.38 0.55 4.17
N VAL A 44 23.10 0.16 4.24
CA VAL A 44 22.34 -0.35 3.08
C VAL A 44 22.22 0.72 1.99
N ASP A 45 21.90 1.95 2.37
CA ASP A 45 21.82 3.08 1.42
C ASP A 45 23.18 3.37 0.77
N LEU A 46 24.28 3.30 1.54
CA LEU A 46 25.64 3.46 1.02
C LEU A 46 26.02 2.33 0.06
N ILE A 47 25.65 1.08 0.36
CA ILE A 47 25.89 -0.06 -0.53
C ILE A 47 25.10 0.12 -1.84
N PHE A 48 23.83 0.53 -1.76
CA PHE A 48 23.03 0.82 -2.96
C PHE A 48 23.68 1.91 -3.81
N ALA A 49 24.14 3.00 -3.19
CA ALA A 49 24.82 4.09 -3.90
C ALA A 49 26.11 3.63 -4.60
N LYS A 50 26.89 2.72 -3.98
CA LYS A 50 28.10 2.15 -4.59
C LYS A 50 27.79 1.28 -5.81
N VAL A 51 26.77 0.42 -5.69
CA VAL A 51 26.41 -0.57 -6.72
C VAL A 51 25.78 0.07 -7.96
N LYS A 52 25.09 1.21 -7.77
CA LYS A 52 24.40 1.96 -8.82
C LYS A 52 25.34 2.60 -9.85
N THR A 53 26.65 2.70 -9.54
CA THR A 53 27.76 3.29 -10.32
C THR A 53 27.63 4.75 -10.75
N SER A 54 26.44 5.25 -11.06
CA SER A 54 26.17 6.65 -11.42
C SER A 54 25.07 7.26 -10.55
N SER A 55 25.31 8.47 -10.05
CA SER A 55 24.36 9.20 -9.19
C SER A 55 23.05 9.55 -9.90
N ALA A 56 23.07 9.70 -11.24
CA ALA A 56 21.92 10.05 -12.07
C ALA A 56 20.89 8.92 -12.19
N VAL A 57 21.35 7.67 -12.19
CA VAL A 57 20.47 6.48 -12.20
C VAL A 57 19.78 6.38 -10.84
N ARG A 58 18.52 5.93 -10.77
CA ARG A 58 17.78 5.78 -9.49
C ARG A 58 17.49 4.34 -9.10
N THR A 59 17.87 3.42 -9.97
CA THR A 59 17.52 2.00 -9.92
C THR A 59 18.77 1.13 -10.16
N ILE A 60 18.66 -0.14 -9.82
CA ILE A 60 19.68 -1.16 -10.07
C ILE A 60 19.08 -2.34 -10.83
N THR A 61 19.88 -2.95 -11.69
CA THR A 61 19.55 -4.20 -12.39
C THR A 61 19.74 -5.42 -11.49
N PHE A 62 19.28 -6.59 -11.94
CA PHE A 62 19.48 -7.85 -11.18
C PHE A 62 20.96 -8.17 -10.91
N LYS A 63 21.85 -8.00 -11.90
CA LYS A 63 23.30 -8.23 -11.72
C LYS A 63 23.92 -7.30 -10.66
N GLN A 64 23.47 -6.05 -10.65
CA GLN A 64 23.87 -5.08 -9.64
C GLN A 64 23.32 -5.47 -8.26
N PHE A 65 22.07 -5.93 -8.19
CA PHE A 65 21.50 -6.46 -6.97
C PHE A 65 22.34 -7.61 -6.38
N GLU A 66 22.77 -8.58 -7.20
CA GLU A 66 23.68 -9.65 -6.76
C GLU A 66 25.00 -9.11 -6.21
N SER A 67 25.60 -8.11 -6.87
CA SER A 67 26.81 -7.44 -6.36
C SER A 67 26.56 -6.74 -5.02
N GLY A 68 25.38 -6.14 -4.83
CA GLY A 68 24.96 -5.55 -3.57
C GLY A 68 24.81 -6.57 -2.45
N LEU A 69 24.30 -7.77 -2.74
CA LEU A 69 24.22 -8.86 -1.76
C LEU A 69 25.61 -9.31 -1.30
N SER A 70 26.58 -9.38 -2.21
CA SER A 70 27.98 -9.68 -1.86
C SER A 70 28.58 -8.61 -0.92
N GLN A 71 28.28 -7.32 -1.14
CA GLN A 71 28.72 -6.25 -0.24
C GLN A 71 28.02 -6.30 1.12
N ILE A 72 26.73 -6.66 1.16
CA ILE A 72 25.98 -6.87 2.41
C ILE A 72 26.60 -8.03 3.21
N ALA A 73 26.89 -9.15 2.55
CA ALA A 73 27.52 -10.31 3.17
C ALA A 73 28.88 -9.96 3.77
N ALA A 74 29.73 -9.24 3.00
CA ALA A 74 31.03 -8.77 3.46
C ALA A 74 30.92 -7.81 4.67
N LYS A 75 29.95 -6.89 4.66
CA LYS A 75 29.73 -5.95 5.77
C LYS A 75 29.24 -6.67 7.03
N LYS A 76 28.37 -7.67 6.88
CA LYS A 76 27.78 -8.43 7.99
C LYS A 76 28.72 -9.54 8.52
N GLY A 77 29.68 -9.98 7.71
CA GLY A 77 30.62 -11.05 8.05
C GLY A 77 29.99 -12.45 7.96
N VAL A 78 29.06 -12.63 7.03
CA VAL A 78 28.38 -13.92 6.74
C VAL A 78 28.64 -14.33 5.30
N SER A 79 28.35 -15.58 4.95
CA SER A 79 28.46 -16.04 3.56
C SER A 79 27.38 -15.38 2.69
N VAL A 80 27.66 -15.23 1.39
CA VAL A 80 26.66 -14.73 0.43
C VAL A 80 25.49 -15.71 0.32
N GLU A 81 25.78 -17.01 0.45
CA GLU A 81 24.79 -18.09 0.44
C GLU A 81 23.78 -17.95 1.58
N ASP A 82 24.22 -17.58 2.79
CA ASP A 82 23.32 -17.33 3.92
C ASP A 82 22.40 -16.14 3.68
N VAL A 83 22.93 -15.08 3.07
CA VAL A 83 22.14 -13.89 2.70
C VAL A 83 21.08 -14.26 1.66
N ILE A 84 21.47 -14.99 0.61
CA ILE A 84 20.55 -15.46 -0.44
C ILE A 84 19.49 -16.37 0.18
N LYS A 85 19.88 -17.30 1.05
CA LYS A 85 18.96 -18.21 1.74
C LYS A 85 17.92 -17.46 2.56
N ASN A 86 18.31 -16.39 3.27
CA ASN A 86 17.35 -15.57 4.01
C ASN A 86 16.35 -14.88 3.08
N ILE A 87 16.81 -14.36 1.94
CA ILE A 87 15.95 -13.69 0.95
C ILE A 87 14.98 -14.70 0.30
N THR A 88 15.48 -15.85 -0.13
CA THR A 88 14.64 -16.88 -0.76
C THR A 88 13.66 -17.51 0.22
N SER A 89 14.01 -17.57 1.51
CA SER A 89 13.08 -18.04 2.57
C SER A 89 11.97 -17.03 2.86
N ALA A 90 12.22 -15.72 2.69
CA ALA A 90 11.20 -14.69 2.88
C ALA A 90 10.16 -14.67 1.74
N GLY A 91 10.56 -15.10 0.53
CA GLY A 91 9.66 -15.32 -0.62
C GLY A 91 9.03 -14.06 -1.23
N GLY A 92 9.31 -12.87 -0.68
CA GLY A 92 8.78 -11.60 -1.19
C GLY A 92 8.60 -10.53 -0.11
N PRO A 93 8.01 -9.37 -0.48
CA PRO A 93 7.76 -8.27 0.43
C PRO A 93 6.77 -8.67 1.51
N GLN A 94 7.15 -8.45 2.77
CA GLN A 94 6.32 -8.72 3.92
C GLN A 94 5.50 -7.46 4.23
N PHE A 95 4.19 -7.63 4.39
CA PHE A 95 3.30 -6.54 4.80
C PHE A 95 2.91 -6.72 6.26
N GLN A 96 3.63 -6.04 7.15
CA GLN A 96 3.18 -5.83 8.53
C GLN A 96 2.35 -4.55 8.59
N GLY A 97 1.06 -4.69 8.32
CA GLY A 97 0.09 -3.63 8.57
C GLY A 97 -0.02 -3.33 10.06
N THR A 98 -0.27 -2.07 10.42
CA THR A 98 -0.63 -1.71 11.78
C THR A 98 -2.08 -2.13 12.00
N LYS A 99 -2.34 -3.00 12.97
CA LYS A 99 -3.70 -3.29 13.40
C LYS A 99 -4.14 -2.12 14.28
N ALA A 100 -5.09 -1.33 13.81
CA ALA A 100 -5.67 -0.26 14.62
C ALA A 100 -6.39 -0.88 15.83
N ASP A 101 -6.26 -0.24 16.99
CA ASP A 101 -7.06 -0.59 18.15
C ASP A 101 -8.53 -0.27 17.88
N TYR A 102 -9.42 -1.00 18.55
CA TYR A 102 -10.85 -0.77 18.44
C TYR A 102 -11.19 0.65 18.93
N VAL A 103 -11.75 1.46 18.04
CA VAL A 103 -12.28 2.77 18.37
C VAL A 103 -13.81 2.67 18.38
N LYS A 104 -14.37 2.72 19.58
CA LYS A 104 -15.82 2.71 19.85
C LYS A 104 -16.63 3.59 18.87
N PHE A 105 -16.12 4.78 18.53
CA PHE A 105 -16.78 5.74 17.66
C PHE A 105 -16.60 5.51 16.14
N HIS A 106 -15.79 4.54 15.72
CA HIS A 106 -15.52 4.25 14.30
C HIS A 106 -15.85 2.80 13.92
N ASP A 107 -15.63 1.86 14.84
CA ASP A 107 -15.77 0.43 14.57
C ASP A 107 -17.12 -0.14 15.04
N ASP A 108 -17.82 0.53 15.97
CA ASP A 108 -19.17 0.14 16.41
C ASP A 108 -20.26 1.03 15.79
N LYS A 109 -20.74 0.58 14.63
CA LYS A 109 -21.85 1.24 13.92
C LYS A 109 -23.17 1.22 14.68
N SER A 110 -23.34 0.37 15.69
CA SER A 110 -24.58 0.35 16.49
C SER A 110 -24.74 1.59 17.37
N GLN A 111 -23.64 2.29 17.63
CA GLN A 111 -23.63 3.54 18.38
C GLN A 111 -23.81 4.78 17.50
N TYR A 112 -23.88 4.60 16.18
CA TYR A 112 -24.14 5.72 15.29
C TYR A 112 -25.59 6.16 15.52
N THR A 113 -25.79 7.47 15.60
CA THR A 113 -27.11 8.08 15.77
C THR A 113 -27.39 9.09 14.67
N GLY A 114 -28.66 9.39 14.43
CA GLY A 114 -29.08 10.42 13.48
C GLY A 114 -28.64 10.11 12.04
N VAL A 115 -28.02 11.10 11.39
CA VAL A 115 -27.65 11.05 9.97
C VAL A 115 -26.63 9.95 9.66
N TYR A 116 -25.70 9.68 10.58
CA TYR A 116 -24.67 8.65 10.39
C TYR A 116 -25.21 7.21 10.49
N ALA A 117 -26.31 7.01 11.22
CA ALA A 117 -27.01 5.74 11.30
C ALA A 117 -27.93 5.51 10.08
N ASN A 118 -28.63 6.57 9.68
CA ASN A 118 -29.67 6.50 8.65
C ASN A 118 -29.15 6.73 7.21
N GLY A 119 -27.82 6.85 7.04
CA GLY A 119 -27.19 6.84 5.73
C GLY A 119 -27.03 8.20 5.02
N GLY A 120 -26.90 9.30 5.76
CA GLY A 120 -26.63 10.61 5.15
C GLY A 120 -27.79 11.17 4.31
N PRO A 121 -27.75 12.44 3.90
CA PRO A 121 -28.47 12.86 2.69
C PRO A 121 -27.96 11.98 1.54
N THR A 122 -28.82 11.14 0.98
CA THR A 122 -28.47 10.29 -0.14
C THR A 122 -28.57 11.12 -1.42
N ASN A 123 -27.55 11.11 -2.28
CA ASN A 123 -27.65 11.68 -3.65
C ASN A 123 -28.55 10.83 -4.58
N VAL A 124 -29.24 9.84 -4.02
CA VAL A 124 -30.22 9.02 -4.70
C VAL A 124 -31.57 9.49 -4.19
N ASP A 125 -32.19 10.41 -4.92
CA ASP A 125 -33.58 10.80 -4.69
C ASP A 125 -34.44 9.53 -4.78
N LYS A 126 -35.02 9.09 -3.65
CA LYS A 126 -35.94 7.94 -3.63
C LYS A 126 -37.20 8.26 -4.44
N ASP A 127 -37.57 9.53 -4.47
CA ASP A 127 -38.62 10.06 -5.30
C ASP A 127 -38.00 10.54 -6.61
N LYS A 128 -37.99 9.67 -7.62
CA LYS A 128 -37.71 10.10 -9.00
C LYS A 128 -38.84 11.02 -9.46
N ILE A 129 -38.75 12.29 -9.10
CA ILE A 129 -39.65 13.33 -9.58
C ILE A 129 -39.40 13.44 -11.08
N SER A 130 -40.24 12.78 -11.87
CA SER A 130 -40.15 12.77 -13.33
C SER A 130 -40.82 14.00 -13.95
N ASP A 131 -41.64 14.69 -13.17
CA ASP A 131 -42.37 15.88 -13.62
C ASP A 131 -42.62 16.86 -12.47
N ILE A 132 -42.55 18.15 -12.76
CA ILE A 132 -42.72 19.23 -11.78
C ILE A 132 -44.15 19.28 -11.16
N SER A 133 -45.15 18.64 -11.78
CA SER A 133 -46.48 18.50 -11.20
C SER A 133 -46.51 17.61 -9.94
N GLN A 134 -45.50 16.77 -9.73
CA GLN A 134 -45.39 15.89 -8.56
C GLN A 134 -44.94 16.64 -7.30
N THR A 135 -44.36 17.83 -7.45
CA THR A 135 -43.92 18.69 -6.34
C THR A 135 -44.80 19.92 -6.15
N CYS A 136 -45.58 20.31 -7.15
CA CYS A 136 -46.42 21.49 -7.11
C CYS A 136 -47.90 21.15 -7.27
N ASN A 137 -48.73 21.52 -6.28
CA ASN A 137 -50.19 21.44 -6.43
C ASN A 137 -50.67 22.43 -7.51
N ARG A 138 -51.13 21.93 -8.65
CA ARG A 138 -51.69 22.71 -9.77
C ARG A 138 -53.22 22.62 -9.89
N GLN A 139 -53.90 22.17 -8.84
CA GLN A 139 -55.36 22.13 -8.83
C GLN A 139 -55.94 23.53 -9.03
N ALA A 140 -57.11 23.61 -9.68
CA ALA A 140 -57.77 24.89 -9.95
C ALA A 140 -58.12 25.61 -8.64
N ALA A 141 -57.49 26.75 -8.43
CA ALA A 141 -57.72 27.60 -7.27
C ALA A 141 -58.49 28.87 -7.66
N ASP A 142 -59.09 29.53 -6.68
CA ASP A 142 -59.64 30.87 -6.84
C ASP A 142 -58.53 31.94 -6.81
N VAL A 143 -58.90 33.22 -6.98
CA VAL A 143 -57.94 34.35 -6.97
C VAL A 143 -57.15 34.50 -5.65
N ARG A 144 -57.52 33.75 -4.60
CA ARG A 144 -56.86 33.73 -3.29
C ARG A 144 -56.06 32.45 -3.05
N GLY A 145 -55.96 31.55 -4.03
CA GLY A 145 -55.19 30.31 -3.92
C GLY A 145 -55.91 29.20 -3.14
N THR A 146 -57.22 29.31 -2.90
CA THR A 146 -58.01 28.25 -2.26
C THR A 146 -58.60 27.29 -3.30
N LEU A 147 -58.57 25.99 -2.98
CA LEU A 147 -59.10 24.95 -3.85
C LEU A 147 -60.62 25.12 -4.00
N LYS A 148 -61.09 25.10 -5.25
CA LYS A 148 -62.53 25.06 -5.51
C LYS A 148 -63.09 23.73 -5.01
N LYS A 149 -64.10 23.80 -4.14
CA LYS A 149 -64.88 22.64 -3.70
C LYS A 149 -65.64 22.01 -4.86
#